data_AF-A0A0L8L1A5-F1
#
_entry.id   AF-A0A0L8L1A5-F1
#
_cell.length_a   1.000
_cell.length_b   1.000
_cell.length_c   1.000
_cell.angle_alpha   90.00
_cell.angle_beta   90.00
_cell.angle_gamma   90.00
#
_symmetry.space_group_name_H-M   'P 1'
#
loop_
_entity.id
_entity.type
_entity.pdbx_description
1 polymer ?
#
loop_
_entity_poly.entity_id
_entity_poly.type
_entity_poly.pdbx_seq_one_letter_code
_entity_poly.pdbx_strand_id
1 'polypeptide(L)'
;MGVNGSGAGSAQGGGKNLRVSAQDLTKLAGDLDDMQEHLDKQVKRMDAVVDRIEADWRGPAATAYRKFHQAAAEDAVRIREVMKLLEEAVRLSRDGFSQDDLEVLAQMRAISVDVGSEVDRLSTPNTEPPAPRSSLDGF
;
A
#
# COMPACT_ATOMS: atom_id res chain seq x y z
N MET A 1 19.47 60.11 31.91
CA MET A 1 19.84 60.28 30.49
C MET A 1 20.23 58.88 30.00
N GLY A 2 19.49 58.13 29.17
CA GLY A 2 18.94 58.46 27.84
C GLY A 2 20.12 58.67 26.87
N VAL A 3 20.35 57.97 25.75
CA VAL A 3 19.47 57.22 24.81
C VAL A 3 20.29 56.20 23.97
N ASN A 4 19.57 55.22 23.39
CA ASN A 4 19.73 54.44 22.13
C ASN A 4 20.95 54.75 21.21
N GLY A 5 21.55 53.85 20.43
CA GLY A 5 21.17 52.55 19.86
C GLY A 5 21.81 52.46 18.46
N SER A 6 22.26 51.29 18.00
CA SER A 6 22.58 50.99 16.58
C SER A 6 22.74 49.49 16.41
N GLY A 7 21.79 48.88 15.70
CA GLY A 7 21.84 47.48 15.30
C GLY A 7 22.63 47.27 14.00
N ALA A 8 23.06 46.04 13.79
CA ALA A 8 23.32 45.42 12.49
C ALA A 8 23.57 43.93 12.71
N GLY A 9 22.94 43.07 11.91
CA GLY A 9 23.34 41.65 11.84
C GLY A 9 22.20 40.65 11.75
N SER A 10 21.30 40.84 10.80
CA SER A 10 20.34 39.85 10.34
C SER A 10 21.07 38.55 9.95
N ALA A 11 20.76 37.43 10.61
CA ALA A 11 21.04 36.09 10.10
C ALA A 11 19.70 35.34 10.00
N GLN A 12 18.97 35.67 8.94
CA GLN A 12 17.86 34.87 8.43
C GLN A 12 18.46 33.64 7.73
N GLY A 13 18.10 32.43 8.17
CA GLY A 13 18.27 31.22 7.35
C GLY A 13 18.55 29.96 8.15
N GLY A 14 17.53 29.18 8.48
CA GLY A 14 17.71 27.85 9.07
C GLY A 14 16.41 27.14 9.41
N GLY A 15 15.75 26.59 8.39
CA GLY A 15 14.64 25.65 8.53
C GLY A 15 13.29 26.30 8.83
N LYS A 16 12.38 26.28 7.84
CA LYS A 16 10.96 26.21 8.17
C LYS A 16 10.77 24.86 8.87
N ASN A 17 10.93 24.84 10.20
CA ASN A 17 10.55 23.68 11.01
C ASN A 17 9.09 23.43 10.66
N LEU A 18 8.83 22.36 9.91
CA LEU A 18 7.48 21.86 9.70
C LEU A 18 6.97 21.52 11.10
N ARG A 19 6.20 22.45 11.70
CA ARG A 19 5.55 22.23 12.98
C ARG A 19 4.37 21.30 12.74
N VAL A 20 4.66 20.04 12.47
CA VAL A 20 3.67 18.97 12.51
C VAL A 20 3.60 18.51 13.95
N SER A 21 2.40 18.48 14.53
CA SER A 21 2.25 18.02 15.91
C SER A 21 2.37 16.50 15.98
N ALA A 22 2.76 15.96 17.14
CA ALA A 22 2.74 14.52 17.38
C ALA A 22 1.35 13.90 17.14
N GLN A 23 0.29 14.68 17.37
CA GLN A 23 -1.09 14.28 17.12
C GLN A 23 -1.40 14.17 15.62
N ASP A 24 -0.91 15.09 14.80
CA ASP A 24 -1.07 15.04 13.33
C ASP A 24 -0.31 13.86 12.73
N LEU A 25 0.90 13.55 13.23
CA LEU A 25 1.66 12.37 12.80
C LEU A 25 0.98 11.07 13.21
N THR A 26 0.43 11.01 14.43
CA THR A 26 -0.36 9.85 14.88
C THR A 26 -1.57 9.64 14.00
N LYS A 27 -2.27 10.72 13.64
CA LYS A 27 -3.41 10.64 12.70
C LYS A 27 -2.97 10.16 11.33
N LEU A 28 -1.88 10.72 10.78
CA LEU A 28 -1.37 10.32 9.47
C LEU A 28 -0.99 8.84 9.42
N ALA A 29 -0.38 8.30 10.48
CA ALA A 29 -0.09 6.88 10.58
C ALA A 29 -1.39 6.04 10.53
N GLY A 30 -2.44 6.46 11.25
CA GLY A 30 -3.76 5.82 11.18
C GLY A 30 -4.38 5.91 9.78
N ASP A 31 -4.30 7.08 9.14
CA ASP A 31 -4.81 7.27 7.78
C ASP A 31 -4.08 6.37 6.75
N LEU A 32 -2.78 6.09 6.96
CA LEU A 32 -2.00 5.17 6.13
C LEU A 32 -2.40 3.70 6.36
N ASP A 33 -2.69 3.31 7.60
CA ASP A 33 -3.22 1.98 7.95
C ASP A 33 -4.60 1.74 7.32
N ASP A 34 -5.51 2.71 7.46
CA ASP A 34 -6.85 2.67 6.85
C ASP A 34 -6.79 2.52 5.31
N MET A 35 -5.84 3.19 4.67
CA MET A 35 -5.64 3.09 3.22
C MET A 35 -5.10 1.72 2.80
N GLN A 36 -4.25 1.09 3.60
CA GLN A 36 -3.79 -0.28 3.35
C GLN A 36 -4.97 -1.26 3.38
N GLU A 37 -5.84 -1.15 4.38
CA GLU A 37 -7.06 -1.96 4.44
C GLU A 37 -8.01 -1.70 3.27
N HIS A 38 -8.12 -0.43 2.86
CA HIS A 38 -8.97 -0.06 1.73
C HIS A 38 -8.50 -0.72 0.43
N LEU A 39 -7.19 -0.68 0.15
CA LEU A 39 -6.61 -1.31 -1.04
C LEU A 39 -6.85 -2.82 -1.04
N ASP A 40 -6.68 -3.51 0.08
CA ASP A 40 -6.95 -4.94 0.22
C ASP A 40 -8.42 -5.28 -0.09
N LYS A 41 -9.35 -4.51 0.47
CA LYS A 41 -10.79 -4.68 0.22
C LYS A 41 -11.15 -4.45 -1.26
N GLN A 42 -10.52 -3.48 -1.92
CA GLN A 42 -10.79 -3.19 -3.33
C GLN A 42 -10.28 -4.28 -4.27
N VAL A 43 -9.09 -4.84 -4.01
CA VAL A 43 -8.58 -5.99 -4.79
C VAL A 43 -9.52 -7.19 -4.65
N LYS A 44 -9.88 -7.57 -3.42
CA LYS A 44 -10.81 -8.69 -3.17
C LYS A 44 -12.18 -8.47 -3.82
N ARG A 45 -12.68 -7.24 -3.79
CA ARG A 45 -13.94 -6.89 -4.46
C ARG A 45 -13.83 -7.06 -5.98
N MET A 46 -12.70 -6.65 -6.56
CA MET A 46 -12.47 -6.78 -8.00
C MET A 46 -12.39 -8.27 -8.39
N ASP A 47 -11.74 -9.10 -7.59
CA ASP A 47 -11.67 -10.56 -7.78
C ASP A 47 -13.08 -11.20 -7.78
N ALA A 48 -13.91 -10.86 -6.79
CA ALA A 48 -15.29 -11.38 -6.71
C ALA A 48 -16.18 -10.93 -7.90
N VAL A 49 -15.90 -9.76 -8.49
CA VAL A 49 -16.58 -9.30 -9.71
C VAL A 49 -16.11 -10.11 -10.92
N VAL A 50 -14.82 -10.44 -11.00
CA VAL A 50 -14.26 -11.32 -12.06
C VAL A 50 -14.92 -12.68 -12.01
N ASP A 51 -14.98 -13.32 -10.84
CA ASP A 51 -15.61 -14.64 -10.69
C ASP A 51 -17.07 -14.66 -11.18
N ARG A 52 -17.80 -13.58 -10.93
CA ARG A 52 -19.19 -13.43 -11.39
C ARG A 52 -19.28 -13.24 -12.89
N ILE A 53 -18.40 -12.44 -13.49
CA ILE A 53 -18.44 -12.12 -14.93
C ILE A 53 -17.95 -13.32 -15.77
N GLU A 54 -16.95 -14.05 -15.29
CA GLU A 54 -16.40 -15.22 -16.00
C GLU A 54 -17.32 -16.43 -16.03
N ALA A 55 -18.27 -16.53 -15.10
CA ALA A 55 -19.31 -17.55 -15.16
C ALA A 55 -20.04 -17.53 -16.52
N ASP A 56 -20.21 -16.34 -17.12
CA ASP A 56 -20.95 -16.13 -18.35
C ASP A 56 -20.07 -15.88 -19.58
N TRP A 57 -18.83 -15.39 -19.41
CA TRP A 57 -17.91 -15.07 -20.51
C TRP A 57 -16.69 -16.00 -20.54
N ARG A 58 -16.84 -17.19 -21.13
CA ARG A 58 -15.71 -18.08 -21.40
C ARG A 58 -15.04 -17.68 -22.72
N GLY A 59 -13.80 -17.18 -22.68
CA GLY A 59 -13.04 -16.89 -23.91
C GLY A 59 -11.82 -15.98 -23.72
N PRO A 60 -11.18 -15.56 -24.83
CA PRO A 60 -9.94 -14.74 -24.80
C PRO A 60 -10.06 -13.43 -24.02
N ALA A 61 -11.27 -12.84 -23.96
CA ALA A 61 -11.56 -11.64 -23.18
C ALA A 61 -11.41 -11.87 -21.66
N ALA A 62 -11.88 -13.01 -21.14
CA ALA A 62 -11.71 -13.38 -19.73
C ALA A 62 -10.23 -13.55 -19.37
N THR A 63 -9.47 -14.25 -20.22
CA THR A 63 -8.02 -14.40 -20.02
C THR A 63 -7.29 -13.05 -20.03
N ALA A 64 -7.66 -12.13 -20.93
CA ALA A 64 -7.07 -10.79 -20.97
C ALA A 64 -7.41 -10.00 -19.69
N TYR A 65 -8.66 -10.08 -19.22
CA TYR A 65 -9.10 -9.42 -17.99
C TYR A 65 -8.37 -9.96 -16.76
N ARG A 66 -8.21 -11.29 -16.61
CA ARG A 66 -7.44 -11.89 -15.50
C ARG A 66 -6.01 -11.36 -15.44
N LYS A 67 -5.34 -11.21 -16.58
CA LYS A 67 -3.98 -10.65 -16.63
C LYS A 67 -3.95 -9.21 -16.11
N PHE A 68 -4.92 -8.38 -16.49
CA PHE A 68 -5.02 -7.02 -15.97
C PHE A 68 -5.32 -6.99 -14.47
N HIS A 69 -6.18 -7.89 -13.99
CA HIS A 69 -6.47 -8.01 -12.56
C HIS A 69 -5.22 -8.40 -11.76
N GLN A 70 -4.49 -9.42 -12.20
CA GLN A 70 -3.27 -9.87 -11.55
C GLN A 70 -2.23 -8.75 -11.46
N ALA A 71 -2.04 -7.99 -12.55
CA ALA A 71 -1.15 -6.83 -12.56
C ALA A 71 -1.62 -5.73 -11.58
N ALA A 72 -2.92 -5.47 -11.50
CA ALA A 72 -3.48 -4.50 -10.55
C ALA A 72 -3.35 -4.97 -9.09
N ALA A 73 -3.49 -6.27 -8.82
CA ALA A 73 -3.26 -6.87 -7.52
C ALA A 73 -1.78 -6.77 -7.12
N GLU A 74 -0.85 -7.02 -8.05
CA GLU A 74 0.60 -6.83 -7.84
C GLU A 74 0.92 -5.37 -7.47
N ASP A 75 0.33 -4.42 -8.19
CA ASP A 75 0.47 -2.99 -7.89
C ASP A 75 -0.07 -2.64 -6.51
N ALA A 76 -1.25 -3.14 -6.14
CA ALA A 76 -1.86 -2.90 -4.84
C ALA A 76 -1.00 -3.46 -3.70
N VAL A 77 -0.45 -4.67 -3.85
CA VAL A 77 0.49 -5.26 -2.87
C VAL A 77 1.74 -4.39 -2.75
N ARG A 78 2.35 -3.98 -3.86
CA ARG A 78 3.52 -3.09 -3.83
C ARG A 78 3.25 -1.77 -3.12
N ILE A 79 2.12 -1.13 -3.43
CA ILE A 79 1.70 0.13 -2.79
C ILE A 79 1.50 -0.09 -1.28
N ARG A 80 0.84 -1.18 -0.88
CA ARG A 80 0.63 -1.53 0.54
C ARG A 80 1.95 -1.64 1.30
N GLU A 81 2.95 -2.31 0.73
CA GLU A 81 4.26 -2.45 1.38
C GLU A 81 4.99 -1.12 1.52
N VAL A 82 4.91 -0.24 0.51
CA VAL A 82 5.45 1.12 0.63
C VAL A 82 4.69 1.91 1.71
N MET A 83 3.37 1.78 1.79
CA MET A 83 2.56 2.45 2.81
C MET A 83 2.90 2.00 4.23
N LYS A 84 3.15 0.69 4.47
CA LYS A 84 3.63 0.19 5.78
C LYS A 84 4.93 0.85 6.20
N LEU A 85 5.90 0.95 5.28
CA LEU A 85 7.18 1.59 5.56
C LEU A 85 7.02 3.08 5.88
N LEU A 86 6.12 3.76 5.15
CA LEU A 86 5.81 5.17 5.41
C LEU A 86 5.09 5.36 6.75
N GLU A 87 4.14 4.49 7.08
CA GLU A 87 3.44 4.50 8.37
C GLU A 87 4.41 4.36 9.53
N GLU A 88 5.31 3.37 9.46
CA GLU A 88 6.29 3.14 10.51
C GLU A 88 7.27 4.31 10.63
N ALA A 89 7.73 4.86 9.51
CA ALA A 89 8.55 6.07 9.51
C ALA A 89 7.83 7.26 10.16
N VAL A 90 6.52 7.42 9.92
CA VAL A 90 5.71 8.47 10.55
C VAL A 90 5.55 8.23 12.05
N ARG A 91 5.34 6.98 12.49
CA ARG A 91 5.26 6.61 13.91
C ARG A 91 6.58 6.88 14.64
N LEU A 92 7.71 6.52 14.03
CA LEU A 92 9.05 6.74 14.56
C LEU A 92 9.42 8.25 14.56
N SER A 93 8.96 8.99 13.55
CA SER A 93 9.18 10.44 13.48
C SER A 93 8.37 11.24 14.51
N ARG A 94 7.41 10.63 15.22
CA ARG A 94 6.44 11.34 16.08
C ARG A 94 7.10 12.24 17.11
N ASP A 95 8.15 11.73 17.76
CA ASP A 95 8.85 12.40 18.86
C ASP A 95 10.23 12.95 18.42
N GLY A 96 10.52 12.90 17.11
CA GLY A 96 11.81 13.21 16.50
C GLY A 96 12.70 11.97 16.40
N PHE A 97 13.22 11.68 15.20
CA PHE A 97 14.00 10.47 14.93
C PHE A 97 15.19 10.29 15.87
N SER A 98 15.29 9.13 16.51
CA SER A 98 16.49 8.65 17.19
C SER A 98 17.37 7.81 16.27
N GLN A 99 18.59 7.49 16.71
CA GLN A 99 19.50 6.61 15.95
C GLN A 99 18.95 5.18 15.86
N ASP A 100 18.30 4.69 16.91
CA ASP A 100 17.68 3.37 16.95
C ASP A 100 16.51 3.27 15.96
N ASP A 101 15.72 4.34 15.83
CA ASP A 101 14.60 4.41 14.88
C ASP A 101 15.06 4.30 13.41
N LEU A 102 16.21 4.91 13.08
CA LEU A 102 16.78 4.83 11.73
C LEU A 102 17.28 3.42 11.41
N GLU A 103 17.79 2.70 12.41
CA GLU A 103 18.23 1.32 12.26
C GLU A 103 17.02 0.39 12.03
N VAL A 104 15.93 0.59 12.77
CA VAL A 104 14.67 -0.14 12.57
C VAL A 104 14.14 0.08 11.15
N LEU A 105 14.10 1.32 10.66
CA LEU A 105 13.69 1.61 9.27
C LEU A 105 14.57 0.93 8.22
N ALA A 106 15.88 0.90 8.44
CA ALA A 106 16.81 0.24 7.54
C ALA A 106 16.56 -1.28 7.49
N GLN A 107 16.30 -1.90 8.65
CA GLN A 107 15.98 -3.32 8.74
C GLN A 107 14.65 -3.64 8.05
N MET A 108 13.61 -2.83 8.26
CA MET A 108 12.33 -3.02 7.60
C MET A 108 12.42 -2.92 6.08
N ARG A 109 13.17 -1.95 5.56
CA ARG A 109 13.39 -1.81 4.11
C ARG A 109 14.09 -3.05 3.52
N ALA A 110 14.87 -3.77 4.31
CA ALA A 110 15.51 -5.00 3.89
C ALA A 110 14.54 -6.20 3.87
N ILE A 111 13.39 -6.12 4.55
CA ILE A 111 12.34 -7.12 4.48
C ILE A 111 11.63 -6.97 3.13
N SER A 112 11.93 -7.85 2.19
CA SER A 112 11.20 -7.95 0.93
C SER A 112 9.99 -8.85 1.08
N VAL A 113 8.82 -8.36 0.68
CA VAL A 113 7.62 -9.20 0.54
C VAL A 113 7.63 -9.91 -0.81
N ASP A 114 7.32 -11.21 -0.79
CA ASP A 114 7.05 -11.97 -2.01
C ASP A 114 5.68 -11.57 -2.58
N VAL A 115 5.71 -10.59 -3.48
CA VAL A 115 4.52 -10.04 -4.15
C VAL A 115 3.73 -11.14 -4.86
N GLY A 116 4.39 -12.15 -5.45
CA GLY A 116 3.71 -13.23 -6.16
C GLY A 116 2.80 -14.04 -5.24
N SER A 117 3.33 -14.48 -4.09
CA SER A 117 2.53 -15.23 -3.11
C SER A 117 1.35 -14.44 -2.53
N GLU A 118 1.52 -13.13 -2.34
CA GLU A 118 0.45 -12.26 -1.84
C GLU A 118 -0.63 -12.05 -2.89
N VAL A 119 -0.23 -11.91 -4.15
CA VAL A 119 -1.18 -11.81 -5.27
C VAL A 119 -1.98 -13.09 -5.44
N ASP A 120 -1.36 -14.26 -5.28
CA ASP A 120 -2.04 -15.56 -5.32
C ASP A 120 -3.02 -15.76 -4.15
N ARG A 121 -2.80 -15.09 -3.01
CA ARG A 121 -3.75 -15.09 -1.88
C ARG A 121 -4.92 -14.16 -2.10
N LEU A 122 -4.68 -13.06 -2.80
CA LEU A 122 -5.66 -12.00 -3.05
C LEU A 122 -6.47 -12.22 -4.33
N SER A 123 -5.96 -13.08 -5.21
CA SER A 123 -6.60 -13.46 -6.47
C SER A 123 -6.99 -14.93 -6.43
N THR A 124 -8.13 -15.29 -6.99
CA THR A 124 -8.47 -16.71 -7.17
C THR A 124 -7.46 -17.37 -8.14
N PRO A 125 -6.91 -18.56 -7.80
CA PRO A 125 -5.97 -19.26 -8.66
C PRO A 125 -6.60 -19.58 -10.03
N ASN A 126 -5.77 -19.53 -11.07
CA ASN A 126 -6.13 -19.84 -12.45
C ASN A 126 -6.32 -21.36 -12.63
N THR A 127 -7.27 -21.95 -11.93
CA THR A 127 -7.68 -23.34 -12.13
C THR A 127 -8.66 -23.39 -13.29
N GLU A 128 -8.22 -24.00 -14.39
CA GLU A 128 -9.10 -24.35 -15.50
C GLU A 128 -10.30 -25.14 -14.94
N PRO A 129 -11.56 -24.71 -15.18
CA PRO A 129 -12.71 -25.43 -14.69
C PRO A 129 -12.67 -26.88 -15.22
N PRO A 130 -12.96 -27.89 -14.40
CA PRO A 130 -12.99 -29.27 -14.89
C PRO A 130 -13.92 -29.35 -16.10
N ALA A 131 -13.43 -29.97 -17.18
CA ALA A 131 -14.16 -30.10 -18.42
C ALA A 131 -15.59 -30.61 -18.16
N PRO A 132 -16.62 -30.03 -18.81
CA PRO A 132 -18.00 -30.44 -18.59
C PRO A 132 -18.13 -31.93 -18.93
N ARG A 133 -18.41 -32.75 -17.92
CA ARG A 133 -18.70 -34.17 -18.12
C ARG A 133 -20.10 -34.22 -18.74
N SER A 134 -20.15 -34.28 -20.07
CA SER A 134 -21.38 -34.45 -20.82
C SER A 134 -22.08 -35.72 -20.34
N SER A 135 -23.27 -35.60 -19.77
CA SER A 135 -24.08 -36.73 -19.29
C SER A 135 -24.96 -37.33 -20.39
N LEU A 136 -24.49 -37.31 -21.64
CA LEU A 136 -25.25 -37.79 -22.80
C LEU A 136 -24.78 -39.13 -23.37
N ASP A 137 -23.86 -39.83 -22.69
CA ASP A 137 -23.49 -41.23 -23.01
C ASP A 137 -24.35 -42.24 -22.24
N GLY A 138 -25.67 -42.01 -22.22
CA GLY A 138 -26.65 -42.89 -21.61
C GLY A 138 -27.88 -43.01 -22.50
N PHE A 139 -27.72 -43.67 -23.65
CA PHE A 139 -28.81 -44.25 -24.43
C PHE A 139 -29.08 -45.68 -23.97
#